data_AF-A0A1I6NW05-F1
#
_entry.id   AF-A0A1I6NW05-F1
#
_cell.length_a   1.000
_cell.length_b   1.000
_cell.length_c   1.000
_cell.angle_alpha   90.00
_cell.angle_beta   90.00
_cell.angle_gamma   90.00
#
_symmetry.space_group_name_H-M   'P 1'
#
loop_
_entity.id
_entity.type
_entity.pdbx_description
1 polymer ?
#
loop_
_entity_poly.entity_id
_entity_poly.type
_entity_poly.pdbx_seq_one_letter_code
_entity_poly.pdbx_strand_id
1 'polypeptide(L)'
;MRGLYRLLTRWWTAFALAASLAMLAAAHAFERFGGLAPCNLCLKQREVYWGAAAIALVATVWHLVSRGSRGTPRIAAFLLAVTFATGAITAVFHMGGELDWWTLPAACAGGGEVDLESLTALALGTGPVERPAMCDAVAWSFLGLSMAGWNALISAALAVFSLLAAKRPKDARAPRI
;
A
#
# COMPACT_ATOMS: atom_id res chain seq x y z
N MET A 1 17.08 -22.21 6.19
CA MET A 1 16.38 -21.12 6.93
C MET A 1 17.27 -19.91 7.27
N ARG A 2 18.44 -20.06 7.92
CA ARG A 2 19.31 -18.92 8.30
C ARG A 2 19.90 -18.10 7.12
N GLY A 3 20.06 -18.71 5.94
CA GLY A 3 20.53 -18.01 4.73
C GLY A 3 19.44 -17.11 4.11
N LEU A 4 18.23 -17.65 3.93
CA LEU A 4 17.09 -16.92 3.41
C LEU A 4 16.71 -15.71 4.28
N TYR A 5 16.65 -15.88 5.60
CA TYR A 5 16.40 -14.77 6.53
C TYR A 5 17.44 -13.65 6.41
N ARG A 6 18.72 -13.99 6.24
CA ARG A 6 19.79 -13.00 6.04
C ARG A 6 19.66 -12.28 4.70
N LEU A 7 19.34 -13.00 3.63
CA LEU A 7 19.13 -12.39 2.32
C LEU A 7 17.93 -11.44 2.34
N LEU A 8 16.78 -11.91 2.83
CA LEU A 8 15.53 -11.14 2.92
C LEU A 8 15.73 -9.89 3.77
N THR A 9 16.32 -10.01 4.96
CA THR A 9 16.52 -8.84 5.83
C THR A 9 17.62 -7.90 5.35
N ARG A 10 18.60 -8.37 4.55
CA ARG A 10 19.65 -7.54 3.92
C ARG A 10 19.18 -6.76 2.71
N TRP A 11 18.23 -7.31 1.95
CA TRP A 11 17.67 -6.68 0.75
C TRP A 11 16.22 -6.26 0.94
N TRP A 12 15.77 -6.16 2.19
CA TRP A 12 14.36 -5.91 2.51
C TRP A 12 13.81 -4.67 1.83
N THR A 13 14.57 -3.56 1.77
CA THR A 13 14.10 -2.34 1.11
C THR A 13 13.87 -2.54 -0.38
N ALA A 14 14.65 -3.41 -1.05
CA ALA A 14 14.41 -3.73 -2.45
C ALA A 14 13.15 -4.59 -2.62
N PHE A 15 12.93 -5.57 -1.74
CA PHE A 15 11.69 -6.36 -1.72
C PHE A 15 10.46 -5.49 -1.43
N ALA A 16 10.56 -4.58 -0.45
CA ALA A 16 9.49 -3.64 -0.13
C ALA A 16 9.19 -2.70 -1.31
N LEU A 17 10.23 -2.21 -2.01
CA LEU A 17 10.04 -1.41 -3.22
C LEU A 17 9.30 -2.20 -4.30
N ALA A 18 9.75 -3.42 -4.60
CA ALA A 18 9.11 -4.26 -5.60
C ALA A 18 7.66 -4.59 -5.24
N ALA A 19 7.39 -4.91 -3.96
CA ALA A 19 6.03 -5.17 -3.48
C ALA A 19 5.13 -3.94 -3.59
N SER A 20 5.61 -2.75 -3.19
CA SER A 20 4.85 -1.50 -3.33
C SER A 20 4.53 -1.18 -4.78
N LEU A 21 5.50 -1.33 -5.69
CA LEU A 21 5.27 -1.10 -7.12
C LEU A 21 4.32 -2.14 -7.72
N ALA A 22 4.39 -3.41 -7.28
CA ALA A 22 3.46 -4.43 -7.71
C ALA A 22 2.02 -4.14 -7.24
N MET A 23 1.84 -3.70 -5.99
CA MET A 23 0.52 -3.30 -5.47
C MET A 23 -0.05 -2.09 -6.20
N LEU A 24 0.79 -1.08 -6.47
CA LEU A 24 0.38 0.09 -7.27
C LEU A 24 0.03 -0.32 -8.70
N ALA A 25 0.85 -1.15 -9.35
CA ALA A 25 0.59 -1.63 -10.69
C ALA A 25 -0.72 -2.43 -10.76
N ALA A 26 -0.98 -3.31 -9.79
CA ALA A 26 -2.23 -4.05 -9.69
C ALA A 26 -3.42 -3.10 -9.53
N ALA A 27 -3.33 -2.10 -8.65
CA ALA A 27 -4.41 -1.13 -8.44
C ALA A 27 -4.73 -0.31 -9.71
N HIS A 28 -3.71 0.16 -10.44
CA HIS A 28 -3.91 0.86 -11.71
C HIS A 28 -4.39 -0.09 -12.82
N ALA A 29 -4.01 -1.36 -12.79
CA ALA A 29 -4.51 -2.36 -13.73
C ALA A 29 -5.99 -2.67 -13.51
N PHE A 30 -6.44 -2.82 -12.26
CA PHE A 30 -7.87 -2.97 -11.95
C PHE A 30 -8.69 -1.75 -12.35
N GLU A 31 -8.13 -0.55 -12.19
CA GLU A 31 -8.78 0.68 -12.66
C GLU A 31 -8.86 0.74 -14.18
N ARG A 32 -7.72 0.59 -14.87
CA ARG A 32 -7.63 0.81 -16.31
C ARG A 32 -8.21 -0.32 -17.15
N PHE A 33 -7.96 -1.57 -16.75
CA PHE A 33 -8.36 -2.77 -17.49
C PHE A 33 -9.57 -3.47 -16.86
N GLY A 34 -9.74 -3.37 -15.54
CA GLY A 34 -10.91 -3.91 -14.86
C GLY A 34 -12.12 -2.98 -14.89
N GLY A 35 -11.95 -1.71 -15.25
CA GLY A 35 -13.03 -0.71 -15.22
C GLY A 35 -13.53 -0.41 -13.81
N LEU A 36 -12.72 -0.71 -12.79
CA LEU A 36 -13.07 -0.55 -11.39
C LEU A 36 -12.56 0.80 -10.90
N ALA A 37 -13.41 1.82 -10.96
CA ALA A 37 -13.11 3.16 -10.48
C ALA A 37 -12.71 3.12 -9.00
N PRO A 38 -11.63 3.81 -8.58
CA PRO A 38 -11.20 3.80 -7.20
C PRO A 38 -12.13 4.65 -6.32
N CYS A 39 -12.51 4.12 -5.16
CA CYS A 39 -13.13 4.91 -4.11
C CYS A 39 -12.10 5.73 -3.32
N ASN A 40 -12.56 6.64 -2.47
CA ASN A 40 -11.69 7.49 -1.65
C ASN A 40 -10.71 6.67 -0.78
N LEU A 41 -11.18 5.61 -0.11
CA LEU A 41 -10.31 4.76 0.71
C LEU A 41 -9.30 3.95 -0.14
N CYS A 42 -9.65 3.53 -1.35
CA CYS A 42 -8.71 2.93 -2.29
C CYS A 42 -7.55 3.90 -2.62
N LEU A 43 -7.86 5.18 -2.86
CA LEU A 43 -6.83 6.20 -3.12
C LEU A 43 -5.92 6.40 -1.91
N LYS A 44 -6.49 6.50 -0.70
CA LYS A 44 -5.70 6.59 0.54
C LYS A 44 -4.79 5.37 0.77
N GLN A 45 -5.25 4.18 0.41
CA GLN A 45 -4.41 2.98 0.46
C GLN A 45 -3.27 3.02 -0.57
N ARG A 46 -3.47 3.64 -1.75
CA ARG A 46 -2.38 3.85 -2.73
C ARG A 46 -1.34 4.85 -2.23
N GLU A 47 -1.73 5.92 -1.53
CA GLU A 47 -0.80 6.89 -0.93
C GLU A 47 0.21 6.19 0.01
N VAL A 48 -0.23 5.19 0.77
CA VAL A 48 0.65 4.38 1.61
C VAL A 48 1.73 3.68 0.79
N TYR A 49 1.36 3.07 -0.35
CA TYR A 49 2.31 2.39 -1.22
C TYR A 49 3.25 3.34 -1.95
N TRP A 50 2.79 4.54 -2.33
CA TRP A 50 3.65 5.59 -2.86
C TRP A 50 4.68 6.06 -1.83
N GLY A 51 4.25 6.31 -0.59
CA GLY A 51 5.15 6.67 0.51
C GLY A 51 6.17 5.55 0.80
N ALA A 52 5.70 4.30 0.86
CA ALA A 52 6.57 3.14 1.03
C ALA A 52 7.56 2.98 -0.13
N ALA A 53 7.13 3.17 -1.39
CA ALA A 53 8.00 3.12 -2.56
C ALA A 53 9.08 4.19 -2.50
N ALA A 54 8.75 5.43 -2.11
CA ALA A 54 9.73 6.50 -1.95
C ALA A 54 10.79 6.15 -0.88
N ILE A 55 10.36 5.73 0.32
CA ILE A 55 11.27 5.31 1.40
C ILE A 55 12.17 4.15 0.95
N ALA A 56 11.56 3.14 0.34
CA ALA A 56 12.24 1.93 -0.10
C ALA A 56 13.23 2.20 -1.25
N LEU A 57 12.88 3.08 -2.19
CA LEU A 57 13.75 3.50 -3.29
C LEU A 57 14.99 4.21 -2.77
N VAL A 58 14.82 5.26 -1.95
CA VAL A 58 15.93 6.03 -1.38
C VAL A 58 16.86 5.11 -0.58
N ALA A 59 16.29 4.25 0.27
CA ALA A 59 17.07 3.32 1.08
C ALA A 59 17.81 2.27 0.25
N THR A 60 17.21 1.81 -0.85
CA THR A 60 17.83 0.83 -1.76
C THR A 60 18.94 1.45 -2.59
N VAL A 61 18.74 2.65 -3.15
CA VAL A 61 19.79 3.40 -3.85
C VAL A 61 20.96 3.68 -2.92
N TRP A 62 20.70 4.12 -1.69
CA TRP A 62 21.74 4.31 -0.68
C TRP A 62 22.52 3.02 -0.38
N HIS A 63 21.82 1.88 -0.28
CA HIS A 63 22.45 0.58 -0.05
C HIS A 63 23.40 0.20 -1.20
N LEU A 64 22.99 0.43 -2.44
CA LEU A 64 23.79 0.16 -3.64
C LEU A 64 25.02 1.08 -3.70
N VAL A 65 24.86 2.39 -3.52
CA VAL A 65 25.95 3.39 -3.57
C VAL A 65 26.98 3.16 -2.45
N SER A 66 26.53 2.80 -1.25
CA SER A 66 27.42 2.50 -0.11
C SER A 66 28.09 1.11 -0.17
N ARG A 67 27.96 0.41 -1.31
CA ARG A 67 28.47 -0.95 -1.56
C ARG A 67 28.06 -1.96 -0.48
N GLY A 68 26.90 -1.75 0.13
CA GLY A 68 26.38 -2.61 1.19
C GLY A 68 27.21 -2.65 2.49
N SER A 69 28.17 -1.73 2.68
CA SER A 69 29.06 -1.68 3.85
C SER A 69 28.33 -1.59 5.21
N ARG A 70 27.06 -1.15 5.22
CA ARG A 70 26.25 -0.99 6.45
C ARG A 70 24.97 -1.86 6.50
N GLY A 71 24.75 -2.75 5.51
CA GLY A 71 23.50 -3.52 5.34
C GLY A 71 22.27 -2.62 5.08
N THR A 72 21.05 -3.18 5.02
CA THR A 72 19.77 -2.39 5.00
C THR A 72 19.76 -1.30 6.08
N PRO A 73 19.37 -0.06 5.76
CA PRO A 73 19.21 0.98 6.77
C PRO A 73 18.09 0.57 7.75
N ARG A 74 18.44 0.30 9.02
CA ARG A 74 17.45 -0.13 10.04
C ARG A 74 16.35 0.91 10.22
N ILE A 75 16.69 2.18 10.11
CA ILE A 75 15.75 3.30 10.18
C ILE A 75 14.74 3.20 9.03
N ALA A 76 15.19 3.00 7.79
CA ALA A 76 14.29 2.84 6.65
C ALA A 76 13.39 1.61 6.80
N ALA A 77 13.93 0.47 7.28
CA ALA A 77 13.12 -0.71 7.55
C ALA A 77 12.06 -0.45 8.65
N PHE A 78 12.39 0.34 9.67
CA PHE A 78 11.42 0.72 10.70
C PHE A 78 10.35 1.69 10.16
N LEU A 79 10.74 2.69 9.37
CA LEU A 79 9.80 3.59 8.70
C LEU A 79 8.84 2.82 7.80
N LEU A 80 9.35 1.87 7.00
CA LEU A 80 8.51 0.97 6.20
C LEU A 80 7.54 0.17 7.06
N ALA A 81 7.97 -0.32 8.23
CA ALA A 81 7.09 -1.04 9.15
C ALA A 81 5.92 -0.18 9.63
N VAL A 82 6.19 1.08 9.99
CA VAL A 82 5.15 2.04 10.37
C VAL A 82 4.23 2.35 9.19
N THR A 83 4.78 2.64 8.01
CA THR A 83 4.00 2.95 6.80
C THR A 83 3.06 1.80 6.42
N PHE A 84 3.57 0.56 6.36
CA PHE A 84 2.73 -0.59 6.04
C PHE A 84 1.74 -0.94 7.15
N ALA A 85 2.07 -0.67 8.43
CA ALA A 85 1.12 -0.81 9.53
C ALA A 85 -0.05 0.19 9.38
N THR A 86 0.23 1.43 9.00
CA THR A 86 -0.81 2.41 8.64
C THR A 86 -1.67 1.87 7.48
N GLY A 87 -1.05 1.33 6.43
CA GLY A 87 -1.77 0.68 5.33
C GLY A 87 -2.69 -0.45 5.77
N ALA A 88 -2.20 -1.33 6.65
CA ALA A 88 -2.99 -2.44 7.19
C ALA A 88 -4.18 -1.93 8.00
N ILE A 89 -3.99 -0.93 8.86
CA ILE A 89 -5.08 -0.32 9.66
C ILE A 89 -6.12 0.32 8.73
N THR A 90 -5.70 1.11 7.74
CA THR A 90 -6.62 1.73 6.77
C THR A 90 -7.35 0.69 5.93
N ALA A 91 -6.69 -0.41 5.57
CA ALA A 91 -7.30 -1.49 4.81
C ALA A 91 -8.32 -2.30 5.65
N VAL A 92 -8.00 -2.58 6.92
CA VAL A 92 -8.98 -3.16 7.86
C VAL A 92 -10.16 -2.22 8.06
N PHE A 93 -9.91 -0.91 8.19
CA PHE A 93 -10.97 0.10 8.29
C PHE A 93 -11.92 0.10 7.09
N HIS A 94 -11.35 -0.02 5.88
CA HIS A 94 -12.12 -0.10 4.63
C HIS A 94 -12.92 -1.41 4.56
N MET A 95 -12.25 -2.56 4.77
CA MET A 95 -12.89 -3.88 4.74
C MET A 95 -14.00 -4.00 5.79
N GLY A 96 -13.82 -3.48 7.00
CA GLY A 96 -14.88 -3.52 7.99
C GLY A 96 -16.07 -2.62 7.66
N GLY A 97 -15.86 -1.55 6.87
CA GLY A 97 -16.97 -0.80 6.26
C GLY A 97 -17.74 -1.64 5.25
N GLU A 98 -17.03 -2.38 4.39
CA GLU A 98 -17.63 -3.32 3.42
C GLU A 98 -18.37 -4.50 4.09
N LEU A 99 -17.99 -4.86 5.31
CA LEU A 99 -18.59 -5.94 6.10
C LEU A 99 -19.61 -5.42 7.13
N ASP A 100 -19.98 -4.14 7.07
CA ASP A 100 -20.91 -3.49 7.99
C ASP A 100 -20.51 -3.60 9.48
N TRP A 101 -19.22 -3.75 9.78
CA TRP A 101 -18.72 -3.71 11.16
C TRP A 101 -18.87 -2.32 11.79
N TRP A 102 -18.86 -1.28 10.95
CA TRP A 102 -19.08 0.12 11.32
C TRP A 102 -19.56 0.93 10.13
N THR A 103 -20.25 2.03 10.41
CA THR A 103 -20.61 3.02 9.40
C THR A 103 -19.38 3.83 8.98
N LEU A 104 -19.12 3.92 7.68
CA LEU A 104 -18.04 4.76 7.16
C LEU A 104 -18.43 6.26 7.24
N PRO A 105 -17.44 7.17 7.34
CA PRO A 105 -17.70 8.60 7.35
C PRO A 105 -18.42 9.08 6.10
N ALA A 106 -19.14 10.20 6.17
CA ALA A 106 -19.87 10.77 5.02
C ALA A 106 -18.97 11.02 3.79
N ALA A 107 -17.67 11.28 4.00
CA ALA A 107 -16.67 11.40 2.94
C ALA A 107 -16.45 10.11 2.11
N CYS A 108 -17.02 8.99 2.54
CA CYS A 108 -17.01 7.69 1.85
C CYS A 108 -18.34 7.38 1.15
N ALA A 109 -19.41 8.15 1.41
CA ALA A 109 -20.77 7.93 0.91
C ALA A 109 -21.05 8.65 -0.43
N GLY A 110 -19.99 9.01 -1.17
CA GLY A 110 -20.08 9.76 -2.43
C GLY A 110 -19.84 11.25 -2.22
N GLY A 111 -18.58 11.65 -2.34
CA GLY A 111 -18.15 13.04 -2.18
C GLY A 111 -16.65 13.17 -2.43
N GLY A 112 -16.22 12.86 -3.66
CA GLY A 112 -14.92 13.33 -4.14
C GLY A 112 -14.97 14.84 -4.35
N GLU A 113 -13.81 15.50 -4.47
CA GLU A 113 -13.74 16.91 -4.86
C GLU A 113 -14.59 17.13 -6.10
N VAL A 114 -15.62 17.93 -5.92
CA VAL A 114 -16.52 18.25 -7.00
C VAL A 114 -15.94 19.45 -7.72
N ASP A 115 -15.25 19.21 -8.83
CA ASP A 115 -14.79 20.30 -9.68
C ASP A 115 -15.99 21.00 -10.33
N LEU A 116 -15.94 22.33 -10.40
CA LEU A 116 -17.03 23.15 -10.92
C LEU A 116 -17.39 22.75 -12.37
N GLU A 117 -16.42 22.30 -13.16
CA GLU A 117 -16.61 21.86 -14.55
C GLU A 117 -17.43 20.56 -14.61
N SER A 118 -17.16 19.61 -13.70
CA SER A 118 -17.95 18.37 -13.56
C SER A 118 -19.39 18.63 -13.09
N LEU A 119 -19.60 19.61 -12.20
CA LEU A 119 -20.94 20.04 -11.77
C LEU A 119 -21.70 20.71 -12.90
N THR A 120 -21.03 21.56 -13.67
CA THR A 120 -21.67 22.25 -14.80
C THR A 120 -22.03 21.28 -15.90
N ALA A 121 -21.15 20.32 -16.23
CA ALA A 121 -21.45 19.27 -17.19
C ALA A 121 -22.60 18.35 -16.73
N LEU A 122 -22.69 18.05 -15.43
CA LEU A 122 -23.80 17.29 -14.84
C LEU A 122 -25.11 18.09 -14.84
N ALA A 123 -25.06 19.38 -14.47
CA ALA A 123 -26.23 20.26 -14.43
C ALA A 123 -26.80 20.56 -15.82
N LEU A 124 -25.95 20.58 -16.85
CA LEU A 124 -26.32 20.79 -18.25
C LEU A 124 -26.67 19.47 -18.97
N GLY A 125 -26.49 18.32 -18.32
CA GLY A 125 -26.71 17.00 -18.92
C GLY A 125 -25.75 16.66 -20.06
N THR A 126 -24.62 17.35 -20.15
CA THR A 126 -23.62 17.22 -21.23
C THR A 126 -22.42 16.37 -20.85
N GLY A 127 -22.24 16.06 -19.56
CA GLY A 127 -21.15 15.23 -19.03
C GLY A 127 -21.58 13.80 -18.69
N PRO A 128 -20.65 12.82 -18.73
CA PRO A 128 -20.89 11.51 -18.16
C PRO A 128 -21.19 11.66 -16.66
N VAL A 129 -22.26 11.03 -16.19
CA VAL A 129 -22.57 10.93 -14.75
C VAL A 129 -21.62 9.90 -14.14
N GLU A 130 -20.37 10.27 -13.93
CA GLU A 130 -19.42 9.45 -13.17
C GLU A 130 -19.84 9.47 -11.70
N ARG A 131 -20.67 8.49 -11.33
CA ARG A 131 -21.02 8.28 -9.92
C ARG A 131 -19.74 7.89 -9.18
N PRO A 132 -19.33 8.64 -8.16
CA PRO A 132 -18.13 8.29 -7.39
C PRO A 132 -18.29 6.89 -6.78
N ALA A 133 -17.24 6.08 -6.88
CA ALA A 133 -17.23 4.75 -6.30
C ALA A 133 -17.34 4.84 -4.77
N MET A 134 -18.30 4.10 -4.20
CA MET A 134 -18.56 4.08 -2.76
C MET A 134 -17.54 3.18 -2.05
N CYS A 135 -17.11 3.56 -0.84
CA CYS A 135 -16.12 2.79 -0.10
C CYS A 135 -16.72 1.59 0.67
N ASP A 136 -18.03 1.54 0.85
CA ASP A 136 -18.72 0.43 1.53
C ASP A 136 -19.13 -0.70 0.56
N ALA A 137 -19.06 -0.44 -0.74
CA ALA A 137 -19.41 -1.43 -1.75
C ALA A 137 -18.20 -2.28 -2.15
N VAL A 138 -18.32 -3.61 -2.03
CA VAL A 138 -17.32 -4.55 -2.54
C VAL A 138 -17.34 -4.55 -4.08
N ALA A 139 -16.42 -3.79 -4.68
CA ALA A 139 -16.29 -3.70 -6.14
C ALA A 139 -15.74 -4.98 -6.78
N TRP A 140 -14.94 -5.75 -6.04
CA TRP A 140 -14.36 -7.02 -6.48
C TRP A 140 -13.96 -7.86 -5.28
N SER A 141 -14.06 -9.17 -5.44
CA SER A 141 -13.60 -10.14 -4.45
C SER A 141 -12.91 -11.35 -5.09
N PHE A 142 -12.01 -11.96 -4.33
CA PHE A 142 -11.32 -13.19 -4.70
C PHE A 142 -11.06 -14.04 -3.46
N LEU A 143 -11.35 -15.34 -3.55
CA LEU A 143 -11.27 -16.29 -2.43
C LEU A 143 -12.01 -15.81 -1.17
N GLY A 144 -13.14 -15.13 -1.35
CA GLY A 144 -13.98 -14.63 -0.24
C GLY A 144 -13.48 -13.34 0.42
N LEU A 145 -12.41 -12.72 -0.09
CA LEU A 145 -11.91 -11.43 0.39
C LEU A 145 -12.10 -10.35 -0.67
N SER A 146 -12.51 -9.16 -0.25
CA SER A 146 -12.53 -7.97 -1.09
C SER A 146 -11.11 -7.50 -1.42
N MET A 147 -10.98 -6.53 -2.33
CA MET A 147 -9.70 -5.84 -2.55
C MET A 147 -9.14 -5.25 -1.25
N ALA A 148 -9.99 -4.63 -0.42
CA ALA A 148 -9.57 -4.08 0.86
C ALA A 148 -9.08 -5.18 1.82
N GLY A 149 -9.75 -6.34 1.86
CA GLY A 149 -9.32 -7.50 2.64
C GLY A 149 -7.96 -8.06 2.21
N TRP A 150 -7.75 -8.22 0.90
CA TRP A 150 -6.42 -8.61 0.38
C TRP A 150 -5.34 -7.59 0.71
N ASN A 151 -5.68 -6.30 0.59
CA ASN A 151 -4.75 -5.23 0.93
C ASN A 151 -4.37 -5.23 2.41
N ALA A 152 -5.32 -5.52 3.30
CA ALA A 152 -5.08 -5.65 4.74
C ALA A 152 -4.07 -6.76 5.04
N LEU A 153 -4.26 -7.95 4.45
CA LEU A 153 -3.34 -9.08 4.63
C LEU A 153 -1.93 -8.78 4.11
N ILE A 154 -1.83 -8.22 2.90
CA ILE A 154 -0.54 -7.92 2.28
C ILE A 154 0.19 -6.82 3.07
N SER A 155 -0.50 -5.73 3.41
CA SER A 155 0.07 -4.65 4.21
C SER A 155 0.53 -5.12 5.59
N ALA A 156 -0.25 -5.98 6.26
CA ALA A 156 0.13 -6.55 7.55
C ALA A 156 1.40 -7.43 7.43
N ALA A 157 1.49 -8.28 6.40
CA ALA A 157 2.67 -9.08 6.15
C ALA A 157 3.91 -8.21 5.90
N LEU A 158 3.78 -7.18 5.04
CA LEU A 158 4.87 -6.24 4.75
C LEU A 158 5.31 -5.46 6.00
N ALA A 159 4.38 -5.08 6.87
CA ALA A 159 4.70 -4.43 8.15
C ALA A 159 5.52 -5.35 9.06
N VAL A 160 5.10 -6.62 9.22
CA VAL A 160 5.81 -7.62 10.02
C VAL A 160 7.23 -7.85 9.49
N PHE A 161 7.38 -8.11 8.20
CA PHE A 161 8.71 -8.34 7.61
C PHE A 161 9.61 -7.11 7.70
N SER A 162 9.05 -5.90 7.56
CA SER A 162 9.78 -4.65 7.78
C SER A 162 10.28 -4.50 9.21
N LEU A 163 9.44 -4.85 10.19
CA LEU A 163 9.84 -4.84 11.60
C LEU A 163 10.92 -5.89 11.90
N LEU A 164 10.82 -7.09 11.32
CA LEU A 164 11.84 -8.13 11.44
C LEU A 164 13.18 -7.68 10.83
N ALA A 165 13.15 -6.98 9.68
CA ALA A 165 14.34 -6.42 9.06
C ALA A 165 14.96 -5.29 9.90
N ALA A 166 14.14 -4.45 10.54
CA ALA A 166 14.58 -3.39 11.43
C ALA A 166 15.26 -3.95 12.71
N LYS A 167 14.70 -5.01 13.29
CA LYS A 167 15.17 -5.66 14.53
C LYS A 167 16.35 -6.63 14.34
N ARG A 168 16.89 -6.78 13.12
CA ARG A 168 17.97 -7.76 12.85
C ARG A 168 19.21 -7.51 13.73
N PRO A 169 19.84 -8.55 14.33
CA PRO A 169 21.07 -8.43 15.13
C PRO A 169 22.24 -7.78 14.37
N LYS A 170 23.20 -7.17 15.09
CA LYS A 170 24.38 -6.52 14.47
C LYS A 170 25.33 -7.54 13.81
N ASP A 171 25.30 -8.79 14.26
CA ASP A 171 26.24 -9.85 13.87
C ASP A 171 25.94 -10.49 12.50
N ALA A 172 24.83 -10.08 11.87
CA ALA A 172 24.51 -10.45 10.48
C ALA A 172 25.19 -9.54 9.44
N ARG A 173 26.09 -8.61 9.86
CA ARG A 173 26.64 -7.55 9.01
C ARG A 173 27.83 -7.93 8.12
N ALA A 174 28.51 -9.05 8.34
CA ALA A 174 29.55 -9.51 7.41
C ALA A 174 29.77 -11.03 7.53
N PRO A 175 30.12 -11.74 6.44
CA PRO A 175 30.90 -12.95 6.59
C PRO A 175 32.22 -12.58 7.27
N ARG A 176 32.58 -13.28 8.35
CA ARG A 176 33.97 -13.30 8.81
C ARG A 176 34.75 -14.00 7.69
N ILE A 177 35.51 -13.23 6.94
CA ILE A 177 36.65 -13.75 6.18
C ILE A 177 37.83 -13.78 7.14
#